data_AF-A0A5B7BY50-F1
#
_entry.id   AF-A0A5B7BY50-F1
#
_cell.length_a   1.000
_cell.length_b   1.000
_cell.length_c   1.000
_cell.angle_alpha   90.00
_cell.angle_beta   90.00
_cell.angle_gamma   90.00
#
_symmetry.space_group_name_H-M   'P 1'
#
loop_
_entity.id
_entity.type
_entity.pdbx_description
1 polymer ?
#
loop_
_entity_poly.entity_id
_entity_poly.type
_entity_poly.pdbx_seq_one_letter_code
_entity_poly.pdbx_strand_id
1 'polypeptide(L)'
;DSDNDDVEDIKDDSVYFEKEVEATFLRAVHENVKEDHVILEVNSLRLSYNMTSADCAGALFYSMMKLALDTPHSSASELSRNAANVITTWQKLLKYYLPSLDEEIEVILKFEEICLESAKEFSPLFVQNGFCLLPCPPHSFLVKMRL
;
A
#
# COMPACT_ATOMS: atom_id res chain seq x y z
N ASP A 1 10.70 -35.91 -14.12
CA ASP A 1 9.50 -35.80 -13.29
C ASP A 1 9.83 -35.00 -12.07
N SER A 2 8.93 -34.08 -11.74
CA SER A 2 8.94 -33.09 -10.66
C SER A 2 9.90 -31.93 -10.82
N ASP A 3 9.36 -30.74 -11.11
CA ASP A 3 9.88 -29.41 -10.75
C ASP A 3 8.94 -28.31 -11.32
N ASN A 4 7.65 -28.28 -10.91
CA ASN A 4 6.79 -27.14 -11.30
C ASN A 4 5.62 -26.80 -10.35
N ASP A 5 5.53 -27.36 -9.15
CA ASP A 5 4.37 -27.14 -8.26
C ASP A 5 4.58 -26.02 -7.21
N ASP A 6 5.81 -25.52 -7.01
CA ASP A 6 6.10 -24.54 -5.92
C ASP A 6 5.78 -23.08 -6.26
N VAL A 7 5.48 -22.75 -7.53
CA VAL A 7 5.29 -21.35 -7.96
C VAL A 7 3.83 -20.90 -7.85
N GLU A 8 2.87 -21.83 -7.82
CA GLU A 8 1.45 -21.51 -7.64
C GLU A 8 1.10 -21.22 -6.17
N ASP A 9 1.71 -21.94 -5.20
CA ASP A 9 1.44 -21.79 -3.76
C ASP A 9 1.89 -20.40 -3.22
N ILE A 10 3.05 -19.91 -3.64
CA ILE A 10 3.62 -18.62 -3.15
C ILE A 10 2.76 -17.42 -3.57
N LYS A 11 2.15 -17.48 -4.77
CA LYS A 11 1.24 -16.42 -5.23
C LYS A 11 -0.06 -16.40 -4.43
N ASP A 12 -0.54 -17.56 -4.00
CA ASP A 12 -1.78 -17.64 -3.20
C ASP A 12 -1.54 -17.06 -1.79
N ASP A 13 -0.40 -17.40 -1.16
CA ASP A 13 -0.02 -16.88 0.16
C ASP A 13 0.15 -15.36 0.20
N SER A 14 0.73 -14.76 -0.84
CA SER A 14 0.87 -13.29 -0.96
C SER A 14 -0.49 -12.59 -1.06
N VAL A 15 -1.42 -13.16 -1.84
CA VAL A 15 -2.78 -12.62 -1.99
C VAL A 15 -3.59 -12.76 -0.70
N TYR A 16 -3.47 -13.88 0.02
CA TYR A 16 -4.12 -14.02 1.33
C TYR A 16 -3.51 -13.08 2.36
N PHE A 17 -2.19 -12.96 2.40
CA PHE A 17 -1.50 -12.03 3.29
C PHE A 17 -1.99 -10.59 3.09
N GLU A 18 -2.07 -10.12 1.84
CA GLU A 18 -2.55 -8.77 1.53
C GLU A 18 -3.99 -8.56 2.02
N LYS A 19 -4.88 -9.55 1.84
CA LYS A 19 -6.27 -9.50 2.33
C LYS A 19 -6.37 -9.48 3.87
N GLU A 20 -5.54 -10.25 4.57
CA GLU A 20 -5.51 -10.28 6.04
C GLU A 20 -4.97 -8.95 6.61
N VAL A 21 -3.95 -8.37 5.98
CA VAL A 21 -3.44 -7.03 6.33
C VAL A 21 -4.51 -5.97 6.07
N GLU A 22 -5.22 -6.04 4.95
CA GLU A 22 -6.33 -5.14 4.62
C GLU A 22 -7.44 -5.23 5.69
N ALA A 23 -7.89 -6.43 6.03
CA ALA A 23 -8.91 -6.63 7.05
C ALA A 23 -8.46 -6.08 8.42
N THR A 24 -7.20 -6.30 8.79
CA THR A 24 -6.59 -5.78 10.02
C THR A 24 -6.60 -4.25 10.03
N PHE A 25 -6.18 -3.63 8.93
CA PHE A 25 -6.16 -2.18 8.78
C PHE A 25 -7.57 -1.56 8.82
N LEU A 26 -8.52 -2.10 8.05
CA LEU A 26 -9.90 -1.60 8.02
C LEU A 26 -10.58 -1.73 9.38
N ARG A 27 -10.33 -2.83 10.10
CA ARG A 27 -10.80 -2.98 11.47
C ARG A 27 -10.21 -1.90 12.38
N ALA A 28 -8.90 -1.61 12.24
CA ALA A 28 -8.26 -0.56 13.01
C ALA A 28 -8.86 0.83 12.74
N VAL A 29 -9.22 1.11 11.49
CA VAL A 29 -9.92 2.35 11.07
C VAL A 29 -11.30 2.43 11.71
N HIS A 30 -12.09 1.34 11.67
CA HIS A 30 -13.46 1.33 12.21
C HIS A 30 -13.51 1.37 13.74
N GLU A 31 -12.60 0.68 14.42
CA GLU A 31 -12.56 0.55 15.88
C GLU A 31 -11.67 1.62 16.54
N ASN A 32 -11.02 2.47 15.75
CA ASN A 32 -10.05 3.49 16.22
C ASN A 32 -8.92 2.86 17.08
N VAL A 33 -8.35 1.77 16.57
CA VAL A 33 -7.26 1.03 17.21
C VAL A 33 -5.96 1.81 17.10
N LYS A 34 -5.12 1.74 18.14
CA LYS A 34 -3.81 2.38 18.16
C LYS A 34 -2.85 1.71 17.16
N GLU A 35 -2.04 2.51 16.49
CA GLU A 35 -1.02 2.07 15.52
C GLU A 35 -0.13 0.94 16.07
N ASP A 36 0.28 1.01 17.34
CA ASP A 36 1.09 -0.03 18.00
C ASP A 36 0.42 -1.41 17.99
N HIS A 37 -0.90 -1.50 18.16
CA HIS A 37 -1.62 -2.77 18.11
C HIS A 37 -1.68 -3.31 16.68
N VAL A 38 -1.88 -2.42 15.69
CA VAL A 38 -1.84 -2.80 14.27
C VAL A 38 -0.46 -3.34 13.91
N ILE A 39 0.61 -2.72 14.42
CA ILE A 39 1.98 -3.19 14.24
C ILE A 39 2.16 -4.61 14.80
N LEU A 40 1.64 -4.90 16.00
CA LEU A 40 1.74 -6.24 16.58
C LEU A 40 1.03 -7.30 15.74
N GLU A 41 -0.17 -7.00 15.26
CA GLU A 41 -0.96 -7.92 14.44
C GLU A 41 -0.31 -8.14 13.06
N VAL A 42 0.09 -7.09 12.36
CA VAL A 42 0.76 -7.19 11.06
C VAL A 42 2.10 -7.91 11.18
N ASN A 43 2.88 -7.71 12.25
CA ASN A 43 4.10 -8.51 12.48
C ASN A 43 3.81 -9.99 12.74
N SER A 44 2.67 -10.30 13.37
CA SER A 44 2.24 -11.69 13.56
C SER A 44 1.89 -12.33 12.21
N LEU A 45 1.14 -11.61 11.36
CA LEU A 45 0.85 -12.03 9.99
C LEU A 45 2.13 -12.23 9.18
N ARG A 46 3.05 -11.25 9.22
CA ARG A 46 4.35 -11.30 8.54
C ARG A 46 5.10 -12.59 8.84
N LEU A 47 5.16 -12.97 10.12
CA LEU A 47 5.84 -14.20 10.54
C LEU A 47 5.08 -15.46 10.10
N SER A 48 3.75 -15.46 10.13
CA SER A 48 2.94 -16.62 9.74
C SER A 48 2.98 -16.92 8.24
N TYR A 49 3.04 -15.89 7.40
CA TYR A 49 3.11 -15.99 5.94
C TYR A 49 4.56 -15.92 5.41
N ASN A 50 5.57 -15.85 6.30
CA ASN A 50 6.98 -15.73 5.94
C ASN A 50 7.29 -14.55 4.99
N MET A 51 6.66 -13.40 5.25
CA MET A 51 6.77 -12.18 4.44
C MET A 51 7.87 -11.25 4.96
N THR A 52 8.31 -10.32 4.11
CA THR A 52 9.31 -9.30 4.44
C THR A 52 8.68 -8.02 5.01
N SER A 53 9.52 -7.07 5.46
CA SER A 53 9.04 -5.73 5.82
C SER A 53 8.50 -4.98 4.60
N ALA A 54 9.09 -5.20 3.43
CA ALA A 54 8.66 -4.60 2.17
C ALA A 54 7.24 -5.05 1.80
N ASP A 55 6.96 -6.36 1.92
CA ASP A 55 5.60 -6.90 1.70
C ASP A 55 4.58 -6.27 2.65
N CYS A 56 4.95 -6.06 3.92
CA CYS A 56 4.09 -5.38 4.89
C CYS A 56 3.82 -3.93 4.49
N ALA A 57 4.86 -3.20 4.06
CA ALA A 57 4.74 -1.81 3.62
C ALA A 57 3.84 -1.70 2.38
N GLY A 58 4.03 -2.58 1.39
CA GLY A 58 3.21 -2.68 0.20
C GLY A 58 1.75 -2.98 0.52
N ALA A 59 1.47 -4.02 1.30
CA ALA A 59 0.11 -4.42 1.68
C ALA A 59 -0.62 -3.34 2.50
N LEU A 60 0.07 -2.68 3.44
CA LEU A 60 -0.49 -1.56 4.20
C LEU A 60 -0.78 -0.36 3.31
N PHE A 61 0.15 0.00 2.43
CA PHE A 61 -0.04 1.09 1.49
C PHE A 61 -1.21 0.82 0.54
N TYR A 62 -1.31 -0.40 0.01
CA TYR A 62 -2.44 -0.85 -0.80
C TYR A 62 -3.77 -0.65 -0.05
N SER A 63 -3.83 -1.12 1.20
CA SER A 63 -5.02 -0.98 2.06
C SER A 63 -5.41 0.48 2.29
N MET A 64 -4.42 1.37 2.49
CA MET A 64 -4.64 2.82 2.64
C MET A 64 -5.20 3.45 1.35
N MET A 65 -4.64 3.09 0.19
CA MET A 65 -5.08 3.61 -1.10
C MET A 65 -6.48 3.11 -1.45
N LYS A 66 -6.79 1.86 -1.14
CA LYS A 66 -8.12 1.28 -1.32
C LYS A 66 -9.18 1.96 -0.44
N LEU A 67 -8.87 2.23 0.83
CA LEU A 67 -9.74 3.04 1.69
C LEU A 67 -10.00 4.44 1.11
N ALA A 68 -8.97 5.07 0.53
CA ALA A 68 -9.13 6.37 -0.10
C ALA A 68 -10.04 6.34 -1.34
N LEU A 69 -9.97 5.25 -2.10
CA LEU A 69 -10.84 4.98 -3.25
C LEU A 69 -12.29 4.74 -2.81
N ASP A 70 -12.49 3.89 -1.80
CA ASP A 70 -13.82 3.54 -1.28
C ASP A 70 -14.49 4.71 -0.55
N THR A 71 -13.71 5.72 -0.13
CA THR A 71 -14.23 6.96 0.44
C THR A 71 -14.96 7.76 -0.64
N PRO A 72 -16.22 8.21 -0.40
CA PRO A 72 -16.99 8.95 -1.40
C PRO A 72 -16.23 10.12 -2.00
N HIS A 73 -16.15 10.14 -3.33
CA HIS A 73 -15.50 11.17 -4.12
C HIS A 73 -16.18 11.29 -5.49
N SER A 74 -16.12 12.47 -6.08
CA SER A 74 -16.74 12.78 -7.37
C SER A 74 -15.74 13.34 -8.40
N SER A 75 -14.48 13.50 -8.00
CA SER A 75 -13.41 14.02 -8.84
C SER A 75 -12.04 13.48 -8.42
N ALA A 76 -11.07 13.55 -9.34
CA ALA A 76 -9.68 13.18 -9.06
C ALA A 76 -9.04 14.02 -7.94
N SER A 77 -9.42 15.31 -7.83
CA SER A 77 -8.93 16.19 -6.76
C SER A 77 -9.42 15.74 -5.38
N GLU A 78 -10.68 15.31 -5.28
CA GLU A 78 -11.24 14.75 -4.05
C GLU A 78 -10.59 13.42 -3.70
N LEU A 79 -10.36 12.54 -4.67
CA LEU A 79 -9.65 11.28 -4.48
C LEU A 79 -8.20 11.51 -4.00
N SER A 80 -7.48 12.46 -4.61
CA SER A 80 -6.14 12.85 -4.16
C SER A 80 -6.13 13.36 -2.72
N ARG A 81 -7.14 14.15 -2.35
CA ARG A 81 -7.31 14.63 -0.97
C ARG A 81 -7.62 13.48 -0.02
N ASN A 82 -8.46 12.52 -0.41
CA ASN A 82 -8.76 11.34 0.40
C ASN A 82 -7.48 10.53 0.64
N ALA A 83 -6.70 10.24 -0.40
CA ALA A 83 -5.43 9.53 -0.29
C ALA A 83 -4.44 10.25 0.63
N ALA A 84 -4.28 11.57 0.46
CA ALA A 84 -3.42 12.37 1.34
C ALA A 84 -3.90 12.33 2.80
N ASN A 85 -5.21 12.39 3.06
CA ASN A 85 -5.75 12.31 4.41
C ASN A 85 -5.50 10.94 5.06
N VAL A 86 -5.71 9.84 4.33
CA VAL A 86 -5.46 8.49 4.85
C VAL A 86 -3.98 8.31 5.16
N ILE A 87 -3.10 8.63 4.22
CA ILE A 87 -1.65 8.46 4.39
C ILE A 87 -1.13 9.32 5.53
N THR A 88 -1.57 10.58 5.65
CA THR A 88 -1.13 11.46 6.76
C THR A 88 -1.64 11.00 8.12
N THR A 89 -2.82 10.38 8.17
CA THR A 89 -3.39 9.82 9.40
C THR A 89 -2.59 8.60 9.87
N TRP A 90 -2.21 7.71 8.95
CA TRP A 90 -1.55 6.45 9.26
C TRP A 90 -0.05 6.44 8.94
N GLN A 91 0.56 7.62 8.79
CA GLN A 91 1.96 7.75 8.37
C GLN A 91 2.93 7.06 9.32
N LYS A 92 2.64 7.02 10.64
CA LYS A 92 3.57 6.41 11.60
C LYS A 92 3.54 4.90 11.47
N LEU A 93 2.35 4.33 11.25
CA LEU A 93 2.19 2.91 10.93
C LEU A 93 2.95 2.54 9.65
N LEU A 94 2.82 3.31 8.58
CA LEU A 94 3.54 3.03 7.33
C LEU A 94 5.06 3.17 7.51
N LYS A 95 5.53 4.24 8.16
CA LYS A 95 6.96 4.48 8.43
C LYS A 95 7.63 3.39 9.26
N TYR A 96 6.89 2.70 10.12
CA TYR A 96 7.43 1.57 10.88
C TYR A 96 8.00 0.47 9.96
N TYR A 97 7.37 0.26 8.79
CA TYR A 97 7.78 -0.74 7.81
C TYR A 97 8.72 -0.22 6.72
N LEU A 98 9.13 1.06 6.80
CA LEU A 98 10.05 1.72 5.87
C LEU A 98 11.41 2.03 6.52
N PRO A 99 12.18 1.03 7.00
CA PRO A 99 13.47 1.28 7.64
C PRO A 99 14.56 1.70 6.65
N SER A 100 14.39 1.40 5.35
CA SER A 100 15.39 1.67 4.32
C SER A 100 14.77 2.05 2.98
N LEU A 101 15.63 2.41 2.04
CA LEU A 101 15.24 2.78 0.67
C LEU A 101 14.58 1.62 -0.08
N ASP A 102 14.92 0.37 0.23
CA ASP A 102 14.37 -0.79 -0.49
C ASP A 102 12.86 -0.92 -0.23
N GLU A 103 12.42 -0.73 1.02
CA GLU A 103 10.98 -0.73 1.34
C GLU A 103 10.25 0.50 0.77
N GLU A 104 10.92 1.65 0.68
CA GLU A 104 10.36 2.83 0.00
C GLU A 104 10.14 2.57 -1.50
N ILE A 105 11.08 1.87 -2.15
CA ILE A 105 10.95 1.48 -3.56
C ILE A 105 9.76 0.52 -3.72
N GLU A 106 9.60 -0.45 -2.82
CA GLU A 106 8.48 -1.40 -2.88
C GLU A 106 7.11 -0.70 -2.84
N VAL A 107 6.94 0.28 -1.93
CA VAL A 107 5.71 1.08 -1.86
C VAL A 107 5.44 1.84 -3.16
N ILE A 108 6.48 2.30 -3.84
CA ILE A 108 6.35 3.00 -5.12
C ILE A 108 5.94 2.04 -6.24
N LEU A 109 6.54 0.85 -6.29
CA LEU A 109 6.15 -0.19 -7.24
C LEU A 109 4.70 -0.65 -7.01
N LYS A 110 4.30 -0.79 -5.74
CA LYS A 110 2.92 -1.08 -5.38
C LYS A 110 1.96 0.04 -5.80
N PHE A 111 2.36 1.30 -5.67
CA PHE A 111 1.55 2.42 -6.17
C PHE A 111 1.38 2.40 -7.70
N GLU A 112 2.45 2.06 -8.43
CA GLU A 112 2.40 1.86 -9.87
C GLU A 112 1.43 0.74 -10.24
N GLU A 113 1.51 -0.43 -9.57
CA GLU A 113 0.59 -1.55 -9.73
C GLU A 113 -0.87 -1.11 -9.52
N ILE A 114 -1.18 -0.45 -8.40
CA ILE A 114 -2.54 0.05 -8.11
C ILE A 114 -3.06 0.95 -9.21
N CYS A 115 -2.21 1.82 -9.76
CA CYS A 115 -2.60 2.76 -10.80
C CYS A 115 -2.82 2.09 -12.16
N LEU A 116 -2.09 1.00 -12.44
CA LEU A 116 -2.31 0.17 -13.63
C LEU A 116 -3.59 -0.67 -13.52
N GLU A 117 -3.88 -1.22 -12.34
CA GLU A 117 -5.10 -1.99 -12.07
C GLU A 117 -6.35 -1.10 -11.99
N SER A 118 -6.24 0.04 -11.30
CA SER A 118 -7.31 1.01 -11.06
C SER A 118 -7.37 2.10 -12.13
N ALA A 119 -6.88 1.82 -13.34
CA ALA A 119 -6.61 2.79 -14.42
C ALA A 119 -7.80 3.66 -14.88
N LYS A 120 -9.00 3.51 -14.32
CA LYS A 120 -10.13 4.43 -14.54
C LYS A 120 -10.22 5.58 -13.54
N GLU A 121 -9.75 5.41 -12.29
CA GLU A 121 -10.02 6.38 -11.21
C GLU A 121 -8.76 7.07 -10.66
N PHE A 122 -7.63 6.34 -10.55
CA PHE A 122 -6.36 6.93 -10.11
C PHE A 122 -5.46 7.44 -11.25
N SER A 123 -5.71 6.99 -12.50
CA SER A 123 -4.94 7.39 -13.69
C SER A 123 -4.82 8.92 -13.91
N PRO A 124 -5.86 9.74 -13.66
CA PRO A 124 -5.73 11.20 -13.77
C PRO A 124 -4.69 11.83 -12.82
N LEU A 125 -4.36 11.17 -11.70
CA LEU A 125 -3.36 11.66 -10.74
C LEU A 125 -1.93 11.57 -11.28
N PHE A 126 -1.66 10.61 -12.17
CA PHE A 126 -0.41 10.49 -12.92
C PHE A 126 -0.26 11.68 -13.90
N VAL A 127 -1.34 12.06 -14.58
CA VAL A 127 -1.32 13.11 -15.61
C VAL A 127 -1.21 14.51 -15.00
N GLN A 128 -1.93 14.80 -13.90
CA GLN A 128 -1.91 16.12 -13.27
C GLN A 128 -0.59 16.44 -12.54
N ASN A 129 0.25 15.42 -12.29
CA ASN A 129 1.59 15.56 -11.71
C ASN A 129 2.74 15.34 -12.71
N GLY A 130 2.47 15.21 -14.02
CA GLY A 130 3.53 15.08 -15.04
C GLY A 130 4.26 13.74 -15.04
N PHE A 131 3.61 12.64 -14.63
CA PHE A 131 4.16 11.29 -14.67
C PHE A 131 3.79 10.55 -15.98
N CYS A 132 4.02 11.17 -17.14
CA CYS A 132 4.03 10.42 -18.40
C CYS A 132 5.41 9.77 -18.58
N LEU A 133 5.48 8.46 -18.31
CA LEU A 133 6.45 7.50 -18.86
C LEU A 133 7.95 7.86 -18.69
N LEU A 134 8.50 7.56 -17.49
CA LEU A 134 9.93 7.42 -17.14
C LEU A 134 10.86 8.66 -17.34
N PRO A 135 11.92 8.91 -16.52
CA PRO A 135 12.25 8.46 -15.17
C PRO A 135 12.14 9.67 -14.20
N CYS A 136 11.07 9.75 -13.41
CA CYS A 136 11.05 10.72 -12.31
C CYS A 136 11.65 10.04 -11.08
N PRO A 137 12.61 10.66 -10.36
CA PRO A 137 13.19 10.01 -9.20
C PRO A 137 12.07 9.73 -8.17
N PRO A 138 12.02 8.51 -7.61
CA PRO A 138 11.00 8.03 -6.67
C PRO A 138 10.74 8.98 -5.49
N HIS A 139 11.73 9.82 -5.19
CA HIS A 139 11.74 10.81 -4.12
C HIS A 139 10.63 11.88 -4.22
N SER A 140 10.19 12.30 -5.42
CA SER A 140 9.24 13.44 -5.53
C SER A 140 7.80 13.12 -5.11
N PHE A 141 7.35 11.86 -5.21
CA PHE A 141 5.99 11.49 -4.84
C PHE A 141 5.86 11.28 -3.33
N LEU A 142 6.78 10.54 -2.72
CA LEU A 142 6.87 10.36 -1.26
C LEU A 142 7.08 11.69 -0.53
N VAL A 143 7.97 12.57 -1.05
CA VAL A 143 8.17 13.93 -0.50
C VAL A 143 6.90 14.79 -0.60
N LYS A 144 6.11 14.66 -1.67
CA LYS A 144 4.87 15.43 -1.85
C LYS A 144 3.73 14.91 -0.96
N MET A 145 3.76 13.62 -0.62
CA MET A 145 2.86 12.99 0.36
C MET A 145 3.35 13.10 1.82
N ARG A 146 4.52 13.71 2.06
CA ARG A 146 5.14 13.88 3.39
C ARG A 146 5.34 12.57 4.17
N LEU A 147 5.61 11.48 3.46
CA LEU A 147 6.29 10.35 4.08
C LEU A 147 7.75 10.75 4.33
#